data_AF-A0A439PTR0-F1
#
_entry.id   AF-A0A439PTR0-F1
#
_cell.length_a   1.000
_cell.length_b   1.000
_cell.length_c   1.000
_cell.angle_alpha   90.00
_cell.angle_beta   90.00
_cell.angle_gamma   90.00
#
_symmetry.space_group_name_H-M   'P 1'
#
loop_
_entity.id
_entity.type
_entity.pdbx_description
1 polymer ?
#
loop_
_entity_poly.entity_id
_entity_poly.type
_entity_poly.pdbx_seq_one_letter_code
_entity_poly.pdbx_strand_id
1 'polypeptide(L)'
;MIAVRLLQRHEWEKRLRSYGCYPIDGLTELNTSEWWRWPWGGAPFTVSSEFDGSMDEWAFQGIMRDMAELAPPDWEFSDPYNAGKPKA
;
A
#
# COMPACT_ATOMS: atom_id res chain seq x y z
N MET A 1 -13.90 -12.29 -19.97
CA MET A 1 -13.83 -12.65 -18.55
C MET A 1 -12.44 -12.24 -18.09
N ILE A 2 -12.33 -11.17 -17.31
CA ILE A 2 -11.03 -10.76 -16.72
C ILE A 2 -10.82 -11.70 -15.53
N ALA A 3 -9.74 -12.49 -15.54
CA ALA A 3 -9.41 -13.32 -14.39
C ALA A 3 -9.06 -12.40 -13.21
N VAL A 4 -9.78 -12.52 -12.10
CA VAL A 4 -9.43 -11.82 -10.86
C VAL A 4 -8.10 -12.41 -10.39
N ARG A 5 -7.06 -11.59 -10.35
CA ARG A 5 -5.77 -11.98 -9.81
C ARG A 5 -5.73 -11.59 -8.34
N LEU A 6 -5.78 -12.60 -7.48
CA LEU A 6 -5.62 -12.41 -6.04
C LEU A 6 -4.13 -12.50 -5.69
N LEU A 7 -3.58 -11.41 -5.18
CA LEU A 7 -2.25 -11.35 -4.57
C LEU A 7 -2.32 -11.94 -3.18
N GLN A 8 -1.46 -12.89 -2.88
CA GLN A 8 -1.39 -13.48 -1.55
C GLN A 8 -0.82 -12.47 -0.54
N ARG A 9 -1.16 -12.61 0.74
CA ARG A 9 -0.69 -11.71 1.81
C ARG A 9 0.79 -11.37 1.70
N HIS A 10 1.61 -12.42 1.66
CA HIS A 10 3.06 -12.28 1.60
C HIS A 10 3.57 -11.54 0.34
N GLU A 11 2.80 -11.54 -0.76
CA GLU A 11 3.17 -10.86 -2.00
C GLU A 11 2.87 -9.36 -1.93
N TRP A 12 1.63 -8.99 -1.61
CA TRP A 12 1.25 -7.56 -1.55
C TRP A 12 1.92 -6.86 -0.37
N GLU A 13 2.07 -7.55 0.77
CA GLU A 13 2.72 -6.98 1.96
C GLU A 13 4.19 -6.67 1.68
N LYS A 14 4.89 -7.62 1.04
CA LYS A 14 6.29 -7.43 0.64
C LYS A 14 6.45 -6.25 -0.32
N ARG A 15 5.51 -6.07 -1.26
CA ARG A 15 5.52 -4.92 -2.18
C ARG A 15 5.28 -3.61 -1.42
N LEU A 16 4.24 -3.51 -0.59
CA LEU A 16 4.00 -2.31 0.22
C LEU A 16 5.22 -1.93 1.07
N ARG A 17 5.89 -2.92 1.67
CA ARG A 17 7.13 -2.70 2.43
C ARG A 17 8.30 -2.25 1.56
N SER A 18 8.42 -2.71 0.31
CA SER A 18 9.47 -2.22 -0.61
C SER A 18 9.22 -0.75 -0.99
N TYR A 19 7.96 -0.33 -1.01
CA TYR A 19 7.54 1.07 -1.09
C TYR A 19 7.68 1.84 0.23
N GLY A 20 8.29 1.24 1.27
CA GLY A 20 8.51 1.90 2.55
C GLY A 20 7.25 2.10 3.39
N CYS A 21 6.10 1.56 2.96
CA CYS A 21 4.89 1.55 3.77
C CYS A 21 5.02 0.56 4.92
N TYR A 22 4.30 0.82 6.01
CA TYR A 22 4.30 -0.05 7.20
C TYR A 22 2.90 -0.15 7.82
N PRO A 23 2.55 -1.31 8.41
CA PRO A 23 1.29 -1.48 9.11
C PRO A 23 1.27 -0.65 10.40
N ILE A 24 0.07 -0.28 10.85
CA ILE A 24 -0.14 0.50 12.07
C ILE A 24 -1.17 -0.21 12.96
N ASP A 25 -0.80 -0.39 14.22
CA ASP A 25 -1.69 -0.89 15.26
C ASP A 25 -2.35 0.26 16.05
N GLY A 26 -3.45 -0.03 16.75
CA GLY A 26 -4.09 0.92 17.67
C GLY A 26 -5.06 1.92 17.03
N LEU A 27 -5.37 1.74 15.75
CA LEU A 27 -6.54 2.37 15.11
C LEU A 27 -7.77 1.46 15.25
N THR A 28 -8.94 1.96 14.84
CA THR A 28 -10.19 1.20 14.89
C THR A 28 -10.02 -0.15 14.19
N GLU A 29 -10.40 -1.24 14.87
CA GLU A 29 -10.40 -2.58 14.28
C GLU A 29 -11.27 -2.61 13.02
N LEU A 30 -10.74 -3.21 11.96
CA LEU A 30 -11.42 -3.42 10.70
C LEU A 30 -11.53 -4.93 10.48
N ASN A 31 -12.69 -5.41 10.00
CA ASN A 31 -12.93 -6.86 9.85
C ASN A 31 -11.96 -7.52 8.88
N THR A 32 -11.89 -7.01 7.65
CA THR A 32 -11.11 -7.58 6.55
C THR A 32 -10.22 -6.51 5.93
N SER A 33 -9.70 -5.61 6.76
CA SER A 33 -8.82 -4.55 6.30
C SER A 33 -7.77 -4.24 7.36
N GLU A 34 -6.66 -3.67 6.92
CA GLU A 34 -5.54 -3.33 7.79
C GLU A 34 -5.16 -1.86 7.60
N TRP A 35 -4.76 -1.21 8.67
CA TRP A 35 -4.25 0.16 8.59
C TRP A 35 -2.77 0.17 8.24
N TRP A 36 -2.42 1.04 7.30
CA TRP A 36 -1.07 1.21 6.81
C TRP A 36 -0.71 2.68 6.71
N ARG A 37 0.59 2.98 6.73
CA ARG A 37 1.13 4.33 6.58
C ARG A 37 2.02 4.46 5.35
N TRP A 38 1.94 5.61 4.72
CA TRP A 38 2.83 6.03 3.64
C TRP A 38 4.26 6.27 4.15
N PRO A 39 5.29 6.11 3.31
CA PRO A 39 6.68 6.31 3.71
C PRO A 39 7.01 7.77 4.09
N TRP A 40 6.31 8.74 3.49
CA TRP A 40 6.47 10.18 3.81
C TRP A 40 5.61 10.66 4.97
N GLY A 41 4.83 9.78 5.60
CA GLY A 41 3.84 10.15 6.62
C GLY A 41 2.51 10.67 6.02
N GLY A 42 1.72 11.38 6.83
CA GLY A 42 0.36 11.81 6.45
C GLY A 42 -0.75 10.93 7.03
N ALA A 43 -1.94 11.04 6.46
CA ALA A 43 -3.10 10.25 6.88
C ALA A 43 -2.86 8.76 6.57
N PRO A 44 -3.17 7.85 7.52
CA PRO A 44 -3.10 6.42 7.26
C PRO A 44 -4.11 6.01 6.18
N PHE A 45 -3.84 4.90 5.51
CA PHE A 45 -4.72 4.31 4.51
C PHE A 45 -5.10 2.90 4.91
N THR A 46 -6.19 2.39 4.33
CA THR A 46 -6.64 1.02 4.56
C THR A 46 -6.24 0.12 3.40
N VAL A 47 -5.74 -1.05 3.74
CA VAL A 47 -5.46 -2.17 2.85
C VAL A 47 -6.62 -3.15 3.01
N SER A 48 -7.50 -3.24 2.03
CA SER A 48 -8.59 -4.24 2.05
C SER A 48 -8.09 -5.59 1.58
N SER A 49 -8.35 -6.62 2.38
CA SER A 49 -8.00 -8.01 2.08
C SER A 49 -9.23 -8.91 2.25
N GLU A 50 -9.18 -10.10 1.70
CA GLU A 50 -10.14 -11.17 1.96
C GLU A 50 -9.85 -11.82 3.32
N PHE A 51 -10.73 -12.73 3.76
CA PHE A 51 -10.56 -13.47 5.03
C PHE A 51 -9.30 -14.34 5.06
N ASP A 52 -8.79 -14.76 3.91
CA ASP A 52 -7.53 -15.52 3.78
C ASP A 52 -6.29 -14.61 3.71
N GLY A 53 -6.48 -13.28 3.80
CA GLY A 53 -5.43 -12.28 3.69
C GLY A 53 -5.01 -11.98 2.25
N SER A 54 -5.64 -12.57 1.23
CA SER A 54 -5.40 -12.23 -0.17
C SER A 54 -6.02 -10.87 -0.52
N MET A 55 -5.54 -10.23 -1.58
CA MET A 55 -6.02 -8.93 -2.05
C MET A 55 -6.22 -8.98 -3.56
N ASP A 56 -7.29 -8.35 -4.07
CA ASP A 56 -7.45 -8.12 -5.51
C ASP A 56 -6.31 -7.23 -6.06
N GLU A 57 -5.64 -7.67 -7.13
CA GLU A 57 -4.58 -6.90 -7.80
C GLU A 57 -5.05 -5.50 -8.23
N TRP A 58 -6.33 -5.31 -8.57
CA TRP A 58 -6.90 -3.98 -8.84
C TRP A 58 -6.95 -3.10 -7.61
N ALA A 59 -7.25 -3.66 -6.43
CA ALA A 59 -7.20 -2.92 -5.18
C ALA A 59 -5.75 -2.49 -4.88
N PHE A 60 -4.78 -3.39 -5.11
CA PHE A 60 -3.36 -3.05 -4.99
C PHE A 60 -2.95 -1.92 -5.94
N GLN A 61 -3.36 -1.99 -7.21
CA GLN A 61 -3.09 -0.93 -8.18
C GLN A 61 -3.74 0.41 -7.79
N GLY A 62 -4.93 0.38 -7.18
CA GLY A 62 -5.57 1.56 -6.61
C GLY A 62 -4.69 2.24 -5.56
N ILE A 63 -4.14 1.46 -4.62
CA ILE A 63 -3.21 1.97 -3.59
C ILE A 63 -1.97 2.59 -4.25
N MET A 64 -1.43 1.98 -5.29
CA MET A 64 -0.25 2.51 -6.00
C MET A 64 -0.55 3.81 -6.75
N ARG A 65 -1.76 3.95 -7.32
CA ARG A 65 -2.20 5.21 -7.91
C ARG A 65 -2.31 6.29 -6.84
N ASP A 66 -2.96 5.99 -5.72
CA ASP A 66 -3.12 6.92 -4.61
C ASP A 66 -1.75 7.33 -4.04
N MET A 67 -0.79 6.40 -3.99
CA MET A 67 0.60 6.69 -3.62
C MET A 67 1.22 7.76 -4.54
N ALA A 68 1.06 7.63 -5.85
CA ALA A 68 1.60 8.59 -6.81
C ALA A 68 0.89 9.96 -6.75
N GLU A 69 -0.41 9.98 -6.47
CA GLU A 69 -1.21 11.22 -6.41
C GLU A 69 -1.06 11.98 -5.09
N LEU A 70 -0.87 11.27 -3.97
CA LEU A 70 -0.76 11.85 -2.62
C LEU A 70 0.68 12.10 -2.18
N ALA A 71 1.66 11.70 -2.97
CA ALA A 71 3.06 11.96 -2.69
C ALA A 71 3.32 13.48 -2.59
N PRO A 72 4.05 13.93 -1.57
CA PRO A 72 4.51 15.31 -1.49
C PRO A 72 5.31 15.71 -2.73
N PRO A 73 5.26 16.99 -3.17
CA PRO A 73 5.98 17.45 -4.37
C PRO A 73 7.50 17.30 -4.28
N ASP A 74 8.01 17.27 -3.06
CA ASP A 74 9.40 17.03 -2.67
C ASP A 74 9.71 15.55 -2.46
N TRP A 75 8.83 14.61 -2.83
CA TRP A 75 9.12 13.18 -2.77
C TRP A 75 9.56 12.66 -4.15
N GLU A 76 10.71 12.00 -4.19
CA GLU A 76 11.29 11.43 -5.41
C GLU A 76 11.16 9.91 -5.42
N PHE A 77 10.36 9.37 -6.33
CA PHE A 77 10.34 7.93 -6.61
C PHE A 77 11.54 7.56 -7.48
N SER A 78 12.53 6.88 -6.90
CA SER A 78 13.76 6.49 -7.59
C SER A 78 13.62 5.21 -8.42
N ASP A 79 12.63 4.35 -8.11
CA ASP A 79 12.35 3.09 -8.79
C ASP A 79 10.86 2.75 -8.58
N PRO A 80 10.16 2.17 -9.58
CA PRO A 80 8.79 1.65 -9.42
C PRO A 80 8.63 0.59 -8.32
N TYR A 81 9.68 0.14 -7.63
CA TYR A 81 9.62 -0.77 -6.47
C TYR A 81 10.25 -0.20 -5.18
N ASN A 82 10.66 1.06 -5.19
CA ASN A 82 11.28 1.71 -4.04
C ASN A 82 10.39 2.85 -3.55
N ALA A 83 10.33 3.00 -2.22
CA ALA A 83 9.58 4.04 -1.51
C ALA A 83 9.81 5.45 -2.06
N GLY A 84 10.95 5.68 -2.70
CA GLY A 84 11.43 7.01 -2.99
C GLY A 84 12.07 7.66 -1.77
N LYS A 85 12.61 8.86 -1.95
CA LYS A 85 13.28 9.63 -0.89
C LYS A 85 12.86 11.10 -0.98
N PRO A 86 12.99 11.88 0.10
CA PRO A 86 12.87 13.34 0.00
C PRO A 86 13.87 13.90 -1.03
N LYS A 87 13.44 14.89 -1.81
CA LYS A 87 14.28 15.74 -2.66
C LYS A 87 15.27 16.46 -1.77
N ALA A 88 16.55 16.29 -2.08
CA ALA A 88 17.65 16.98 -1.41
C ALA A 88 17.67 18.47 -1.77
#